data_AF-A0A6B8T2K7-F1
#
_entry.id   AF-A0A6B8T2K7-F1
#
_cell.length_a   1.000
_cell.length_b   1.000
_cell.length_c   1.000
_cell.angle_alpha   90.00
_cell.angle_beta   90.00
_cell.angle_gamma   90.00
#
_symmetry.space_group_name_H-M   'P 1'
#
loop_
_entity.id
_entity.type
_entity.pdbx_description
1 polymer ?
#
loop_
_entity_poly.entity_id
_entity_poly.type
_entity_poly.pdbx_seq_one_letter_code
_entity_poly.pdbx_strand_id
1 'polypeptide(L)' 'MPYTITIPHDTPQALAYVEKAKKLDFVKVTEIKEFEEETQEQYELIMALSKKTNRAIARKLDKARNLNLPFKN' A
#
# COMPACT_ATOMS: atom_id res chain seq x y z
N MET A 1 23.06 -20.94 8.36
CA MET A 1 22.68 -19.73 9.11
C MET A 1 22.15 -18.72 8.11
N PRO A 2 20.98 -18.11 8.31
CA PRO A 2 20.43 -17.09 7.40
C PRO A 2 21.17 -15.75 7.57
N TYR A 3 21.32 -15.00 6.48
CA TYR A 3 21.94 -13.67 6.45
C TYR A 3 21.01 -12.65 5.81
N THR A 4 21.13 -11.38 6.22
CA THR A 4 20.38 -10.25 5.68
C THR A 4 21.35 -9.26 5.04
N ILE A 5 21.04 -8.81 3.82
CA ILE A 5 21.79 -7.78 3.09
C ILE A 5 20.84 -6.61 2.86
N THR A 6 21.23 -5.42 3.31
CA THR A 6 20.46 -4.19 3.12
C THR A 6 21.13 -3.33 2.05
N ILE A 7 20.35 -2.90 1.06
CA ILE A 7 20.78 -2.00 -0.01
C ILE A 7 20.13 -0.64 0.29
N PRO A 8 20.88 0.37 0.78
CA PRO A 8 20.29 1.63 1.24
C PRO A 8 19.96 2.61 0.10
N HIS A 9 20.55 2.43 -1.07
CA HIS A 9 20.41 3.35 -2.21
C HIS A 9 20.29 2.60 -3.52
N ASP A 10 19.49 3.14 -4.44
CA ASP A 10 19.14 2.60 -5.75
C ASP A 10 20.15 2.99 -6.84
N THR A 11 21.45 2.91 -6.52
CA THR A 11 22.49 3.19 -7.50
C THR A 11 22.48 2.17 -8.65
N PRO A 12 22.99 2.53 -9.85
CA PRO A 12 23.08 1.58 -10.96
C PRO A 12 23.83 0.28 -10.60
N GLN A 13 24.84 0.37 -9.74
CA GLN A 13 25.59 -0.79 -9.25
C GLN A 13 24.73 -1.68 -8.33
N ALA A 14 23.91 -1.08 -7.47
CA ALA A 14 23.02 -1.80 -6.58
C ALA A 14 21.94 -2.57 -7.37
N LEU A 15 21.33 -1.94 -8.36
CA LEU A 15 20.36 -2.59 -9.25
C LEU A 15 20.97 -3.78 -10.00
N ALA A 16 22.18 -3.61 -10.55
CA ALA A 16 22.90 -4.70 -11.21
C ALA A 16 23.24 -5.86 -10.26
N TYR A 17 23.51 -5.58 -8.99
CA TYR A 17 23.72 -6.60 -7.97
C TYR A 17 22.41 -7.35 -7.66
N VAL A 18 21.29 -6.64 -7.51
CA VAL A 18 19.96 -7.25 -7.30
C VAL A 18 19.59 -8.18 -8.46
N GLU A 19 19.82 -7.76 -9.70
CA GLU A 19 19.57 -8.60 -10.88
C GLU A 19 20.42 -9.88 -10.91
N LYS A 20 21.70 -9.76 -10.52
CA LYS A 20 22.58 -10.94 -10.39
C LYS A 20 22.10 -11.85 -9.26
N ALA A 21 21.71 -11.29 -8.12
CA ALA A 21 21.21 -12.03 -6.97
C ALA A 21 19.90 -12.78 -7.29
N LYS A 22 18.98 -12.17 -8.07
CA LYS A 22 17.73 -12.83 -8.52
C LYS A 22 17.97 -14.08 -9.38
N LYS A 23 19.14 -14.24 -9.99
CA LYS A 23 19.50 -15.42 -10.80
C LYS A 23 20.04 -16.60 -9.98
N LEU A 24 20.37 -16.37 -8.71
CA LEU A 24 20.90 -17.38 -7.82
C LEU A 24 19.74 -18.11 -7.12
N ASP A 25 19.70 -19.44 -7.23
CA ASP A 25 18.63 -20.29 -6.71
C ASP A 25 18.58 -20.35 -5.17
N PHE A 26 19.70 -20.07 -4.51
CA PHE A 26 19.82 -20.03 -3.06
C PHE A 26 19.51 -18.65 -2.44
N VAL A 27 19.22 -17.62 -3.26
CA VAL A 27 18.96 -16.26 -2.78
C VAL A 27 17.49 -15.89 -2.90
N LYS A 28 16.91 -15.38 -1.82
CA LYS A 28 15.57 -14.80 -1.81
C LYS A 28 15.66 -13.28 -1.82
N VAL A 29 15.38 -12.66 -2.96
CA VAL A 29 15.25 -11.19 -3.06
C VAL A 29 13.83 -10.79 -2.68
N THR A 30 13.69 -9.96 -1.65
CA THR A 30 12.40 -9.41 -1.23
C THR A 30 12.46 -7.90 -1.44
N GLU A 31 11.53 -7.37 -2.24
CA GLU A 31 11.40 -5.93 -2.44
C GLU A 31 10.70 -5.31 -1.23
N ILE A 32 11.36 -4.36 -0.58
CA ILE A 32 10.75 -3.56 0.46
C ILE A 32 10.01 -2.44 -0.28
N LYS A 33 8.67 -2.51 -0.30
CA LYS A 33 7.87 -1.37 -0.74
C LYS A 33 8.09 -0.25 0.26
N GLU A 34 8.78 0.79 -0.15
CA GLU A 34 8.70 2.07 0.53
C GLU A 34 7.27 2.58 0.31
N PHE A 35 6.56 2.79 1.41
CA PHE A 35 5.36 3.62 1.35
C PHE A 35 5.87 5.04 1.18
N GLU A 36 5.55 5.66 0.04
CA GLU A 36 5.70 7.10 -0.09
C GLU A 36 4.91 7.75 1.05
N GLU A 37 5.55 8.62 1.82
CA GLU A 37 4.83 9.43 2.78
C GLU A 37 3.86 10.31 1.99
N GLU A 38 2.55 10.07 2.17
CA GLU A 38 1.52 10.92 1.59
C GLU A 38 1.73 12.35 2.08
N THR A 39 1.77 13.31 1.16
CA THR A 39 1.71 14.71 1.57
C THR A 39 0.36 14.96 2.26
N GLN A 40 0.30 15.98 3.12
CA GLN A 40 -0.95 16.31 3.81
C GLN A 40 -2.11 16.56 2.83
N GLU A 41 -1.83 17.17 1.67
CA GLU A 41 -2.81 17.38 0.61
C GLU A 41 -3.30 16.07 -0.02
N GLN A 42 -2.41 15.12 -0.27
CA GLN A 42 -2.76 13.79 -0.79
C GLN A 42 -3.63 13.03 0.21
N TYR A 43 -3.27 13.05 1.48
CA TYR A 43 -4.04 12.43 2.55
C TYR A 43 -5.46 13.02 2.64
N GLU A 44 -5.59 14.35 2.61
CA GLU A 44 -6.89 15.02 2.64
C GLU A 44 -7.77 14.67 1.44
N LEU A 45 -7.17 14.60 0.24
CA LEU A 45 -7.85 14.17 -0.99
C LEU A 45 -8.36 12.72 -0.88
N ILE A 46 -7.48 11.80 -0.47
CA ILE A 46 -7.79 10.38 -0.29
C ILE A 46 -8.90 10.20 0.76
N MET A 47 -8.82 10.95 1.86
CA MET A 47 -9.81 10.94 2.94
C MET A 47 -11.18 11.43 2.45
N ALA A 48 -11.22 12.51 1.67
CA ALA A 48 -12.47 13.04 1.12
C ALA A 48 -13.15 12.04 0.17
N LEU A 49 -12.37 11.41 -0.72
CA LEU A 49 -12.85 10.36 -1.62
C LEU A 49 -13.35 9.13 -0.85
N SER A 50 -12.62 8.72 0.18
CA SER A 50 -12.97 7.59 1.04
C SER A 50 -14.28 7.84 1.79
N LYS A 51 -14.47 9.03 2.39
CA LYS A 51 -15.71 9.41 3.06
C LYS A 51 -16.92 9.35 2.11
N LYS A 52 -16.79 9.89 0.90
CA LYS A 52 -17.85 9.87 -0.11
C LYS A 52 -18.21 8.44 -0.53
N THR A 53 -17.20 7.62 -0.80
CA THR A 53 -17.36 6.24 -1.25
C THR A 53 -17.96 5.36 -0.15
N ASN A 54 -17.40 5.43 1.06
CA ASN A 54 -17.86 4.67 2.21
C ASN A 54 -19.29 5.04 2.60
N ARG A 55 -19.67 6.32 2.53
CA ARG A 55 -21.06 6.74 2.77
C ARG A 55 -22.02 6.17 1.74
N ALA A 56 -21.64 6.11 0.46
CA ALA A 56 -22.46 5.51 -0.59
C ALA A 56 -22.62 4.00 -0.40
N ILE A 57 -21.54 3.30 -0.05
CA ILE A 57 -21.55 1.86 0.26
C ILE A 57 -22.43 1.60 1.48
N ALA A 58 -22.25 2.36 2.56
CA ALA A 58 -23.02 2.21 3.79
C ALA A 58 -24.53 2.38 3.54
N ARG A 59 -24.95 3.35 2.72
CA ARG A 59 -26.36 3.52 2.31
C ARG A 59 -26.90 2.31 1.54
N LYS A 60 -26.09 1.71 0.65
CA LYS A 60 -26.50 0.50 -0.08
C LYS A 60 -26.65 -0.69 0.87
N LEU A 61 -25.71 -0.85 1.78
CA LEU A 61 -25.69 -1.93 2.78
C LEU A 61 -26.87 -1.81 3.76
N ASP A 62 -27.14 -0.59 4.23
CA ASP A 62 -28.27 -0.29 5.10
C ASP A 62 -29.61 -0.71 4.48
N LYS A 63 -29.84 -0.35 3.21
CA LYS A 63 -31.04 -0.79 2.48
C LYS A 63 -31.12 -2.29 2.27
N ALA A 64 -29.99 -2.93 1.98
CA ALA A 64 -29.96 -4.37 1.69
C ALA A 64 -30.12 -5.24 2.95
N ARG A 65 -29.75 -4.71 4.11
CA ARG A 65 -29.65 -5.48 5.37
C ARG A 65 -30.51 -4.90 6.50
N ASN A 66 -31.28 -3.83 6.24
CA ASN A 66 -32.13 -3.13 7.21
C ASN A 66 -31.39 -2.79 8.52
N LEU A 67 -30.18 -2.23 8.39
CA LEU A 67 -29.27 -2.01 9.52
C LEU A 67 -29.58 -0.75 10.34
N ASN A 68 -30.54 0.07 9.88
CA ASN A 68 -30.99 1.31 10.51
C ASN A 68 -29.81 2.24 10.88
N LEU A 69 -28.90 2.44 9.93
CA LEU A 69 -27.69 3.23 10.15
C LEU A 69 -28.03 4.74 10.24
N PRO A 70 -27.34 5.50 11.12
CA PRO A 70 -27.72 6.88 11.49
C PRO A 70 -27.42 7.94 10.42
N PHE A 71 -27.28 7.58 9.15
CA PHE A 71 -26.95 8.50 8.07
C PHE A 71 -28.17 9.31 7.61
N LYS A 72 -28.82 10.05 8.52
CA LYS A 72 -29.81 11.08 8.14
C LYS A 72 -29.10 12.16 7.31
N ASN A 73 -29.62 12.35 6.10
CA ASN A 73 -29.29 13.33 5.04
C ASN A 73 -28.01 14.16 5.21
#